data_AF-A0A220VBJ7-F1
#
_entry.id   AF-A0A220VBJ7-F1
#
_cell.length_a   1.000
_cell.length_b   1.000
_cell.length_c   1.000
_cell.angle_alpha   90.00
_cell.angle_beta   90.00
_cell.angle_gamma   90.00
#
_symmetry.space_group_name_H-M   'P 1'
#
loop_
_entity.id
_entity.type
_entity.pdbx_description
1 polymer ?
#
loop_
_entity_poly.entity_id
_entity_poly.type
_entity_poly.pdbx_seq_one_letter_code
_entity_poly.pdbx_strand_id
1 'polypeptide(L)'
;MTQIEKPDFTSINEISKRKEAFIQYFLPIINEINNSILKDKKLLNHIAVSNNNNTLSEKQKQDLGKLEKKYNLNEGTSDNSQKIKELTLRINTIPVSMIAQAALESGWGTSRFSIEGNNFLDNTVLQQVVVSRLRMLLQEQLMK
;
A
#
# COMPACT_ATOMS: atom_id res chain seq x y z
N MET A 1 9.57 4.92 -11.46
CA MET A 1 9.10 3.59 -11.06
C MET A 1 9.89 2.61 -11.89
N THR A 2 10.61 1.70 -11.25
CA THR A 2 11.29 0.62 -11.98
C THR A 2 10.19 -0.33 -12.44
N GLN A 3 10.04 -0.55 -13.76
CA GLN A 3 9.09 -1.55 -14.23
C GLN A 3 9.63 -2.94 -13.82
N ILE A 4 8.96 -3.56 -12.86
CA ILE A 4 9.26 -4.93 -12.42
C ILE A 4 8.25 -5.82 -13.13
N GLU A 5 8.73 -6.57 -14.11
CA GLU A 5 7.91 -7.49 -14.88
C GLU A 5 7.43 -8.64 -13.99
N LYS A 6 6.13 -8.97 -14.08
CA LYS A 6 5.52 -10.05 -13.31
C LYS A 6 5.96 -11.40 -13.89
N PRO A 7 6.62 -12.28 -13.10
CA PRO A 7 6.93 -13.63 -13.55
C PRO A 7 5.65 -14.44 -13.84
N ASP A 8 5.68 -15.27 -14.87
CA ASP A 8 4.70 -16.34 -15.01
C ASP A 8 5.02 -17.45 -14.00
N PHE A 9 4.48 -17.31 -12.80
CA PHE A 9 4.67 -18.28 -11.70
C PHE A 9 4.19 -19.69 -12.06
N THR A 10 3.28 -19.85 -13.03
CA THR A 10 2.76 -21.17 -13.43
C THR A 10 3.75 -21.95 -14.29
N SER A 11 4.59 -21.25 -15.06
CA SER A 11 5.66 -21.84 -15.86
C SER A 11 6.83 -22.38 -15.03
N ILE A 12 6.97 -21.96 -13.76
CA ILE A 12 8.08 -22.33 -12.88
C ILE A 12 7.77 -23.64 -12.14
N ASN A 13 8.15 -24.78 -12.71
CA ASN A 13 7.86 -26.10 -12.15
C ASN A 13 8.56 -26.37 -10.80
N GLU A 14 9.79 -25.88 -10.62
CA GLU A 14 10.55 -26.10 -9.39
C GLU A 14 10.06 -25.19 -8.26
N ILE A 15 9.53 -25.78 -7.19
CA ILE A 15 8.93 -25.03 -6.07
C ILE A 15 9.89 -24.04 -5.42
N SER A 16 11.17 -24.40 -5.29
CA SER A 16 12.19 -23.52 -4.70
C SER A 16 12.40 -22.25 -5.55
N LYS A 17 12.53 -22.41 -6.87
CA LYS A 17 12.65 -21.28 -7.81
C LYS A 17 11.39 -20.42 -7.85
N ARG A 18 10.21 -21.03 -7.72
CA ARG A 18 8.94 -20.29 -7.69
C ARG A 18 8.84 -19.40 -6.44
N LYS A 19 9.24 -19.93 -5.28
CA LYS A 19 9.31 -19.17 -4.02
C LYS A 19 10.24 -17.98 -4.14
N GLU A 20 11.43 -18.21 -4.70
CA GLU A 20 12.43 -17.16 -4.92
C GLU A 20 11.89 -16.08 -5.86
N ALA A 21 11.35 -16.46 -7.02
CA ALA A 21 10.76 -15.53 -7.97
C ALA A 21 9.63 -14.70 -7.35
N PHE A 22 8.80 -15.32 -6.51
CA PHE A 22 7.71 -14.62 -5.81
C PHE A 22 8.25 -13.56 -4.85
N ILE A 23 9.25 -13.90 -4.03
CA ILE A 23 9.87 -12.95 -3.10
C ILE A 23 10.59 -11.83 -3.87
N GLN A 24 11.36 -12.16 -4.91
CA GLN A 24 12.08 -11.20 -5.74
C GLN A 24 11.13 -10.25 -6.47
N TYR A 25 9.94 -10.69 -6.84
CA TYR A 25 8.92 -9.85 -7.43
C TYR A 25 8.31 -8.88 -6.40
N PHE A 26 7.87 -9.37 -5.23
CA PHE A 26 7.12 -8.54 -4.27
C PHE A 26 7.99 -7.67 -3.36
N LEU A 27 9.19 -8.12 -2.98
CA LEU A 27 10.05 -7.40 -2.03
C LEU A 27 10.41 -5.97 -2.49
N PRO A 28 10.93 -5.74 -3.71
CA PRO A 28 11.20 -4.39 -4.20
C PRO A 28 9.93 -3.54 -4.30
N ILE A 29 8.78 -4.12 -4.71
CA ILE A 29 7.49 -3.41 -4.78
C ILE A 29 7.10 -2.90 -3.39
N ILE A 30 7.11 -3.78 -2.37
CA ILE A 30 6.76 -3.42 -0.99
C ILE A 30 7.73 -2.36 -0.45
N ASN A 31 9.02 -2.47 -0.75
CA ASN A 31 10.01 -1.47 -0.33
C ASN A 31 9.74 -0.09 -0.96
N GLU A 32 9.42 -0.02 -2.25
CA GLU A 32 9.06 1.23 -2.92
C GLU A 32 7.81 1.86 -2.31
N ILE A 33 6.78 1.04 -2.06
CA ILE A 33 5.53 1.47 -1.44
C ILE A 33 5.79 2.00 -0.01
N ASN A 34 6.55 1.26 0.79
CA ASN A 34 6.91 1.67 2.15
C ASN A 34 7.71 2.97 2.15
N ASN A 35 8.62 3.17 1.19
CA ASN A 35 9.33 4.42 1.03
C ASN A 35 8.40 5.59 0.72
N SER A 36 7.35 5.38 -0.10
CA SER A 36 6.32 6.40 -0.35
C SER A 36 5.53 6.71 0.93
N ILE A 37 5.08 5.68 1.65
CA ILE A 37 4.33 5.82 2.90
C ILE A 37 5.15 6.56 3.97
N LEU A 38 6.46 6.30 4.06
CA LEU A 38 7.34 7.00 4.99
C LEU A 38 7.48 8.49 4.65
N LYS A 39 7.47 8.86 3.37
CA LYS A 39 7.44 10.28 2.95
C LYS A 39 6.11 10.93 3.37
N ASP A 40 5.00 10.23 3.18
CA ASP A 40 3.68 10.71 3.60
C ASP A 40 3.58 10.86 5.12
N LYS A 41 4.11 9.90 5.91
CA LYS A 41 4.21 10.01 7.38
C LYS A 41 5.00 11.25 7.80
N LYS A 42 6.15 11.50 7.16
CA LYS A 42 6.97 12.69 7.45
C LYS A 42 6.20 13.98 7.17
N LEU A 43 5.50 14.05 6.04
CA LEU A 43 4.65 15.19 5.69
C LEU A 43 3.52 15.38 6.71
N LEU A 44 2.80 14.32 7.07
CA LEU A 44 1.73 14.38 8.07
C LEU A 44 2.25 14.85 9.43
N ASN A 45 3.39 14.33 9.88
CA ASN A 45 4.01 14.75 11.15
C ASN A 45 4.39 16.23 11.13
N HIS A 46 4.93 16.73 10.02
CA HIS A 46 5.24 18.15 9.86
C HIS A 46 3.97 19.03 9.94
N ILE A 47 2.87 18.60 9.31
CA ILE A 47 1.56 19.25 9.41
C ILE A 47 1.05 19.22 10.86
N ALA A 48 1.17 18.06 11.53
CA ALA A 48 0.71 17.86 12.90
C ALA A 48 1.41 18.77 13.91
N VAL A 49 2.75 18.90 13.82
CA VAL A 49 3.53 19.80 14.68
C VAL A 49 3.18 21.26 14.45
N SER A 50 2.79 21.61 13.22
CA SER A 50 2.43 22.99 12.85
C SER A 50 0.97 23.35 13.16
N ASN A 51 0.13 22.37 13.50
CA ASN A 51 -1.29 22.57 13.73
C ASN A 51 -1.52 23.20 15.12
N ASN A 52 -1.56 24.52 15.17
CA ASN A 52 -1.90 25.29 16.37
C ASN A 52 -3.37 25.71 16.32
N ASN A 53 -4.17 25.29 17.30
CA ASN A 53 -5.61 25.62 17.39
C ASN A 53 -6.36 25.39 16.06
N ASN A 54 -6.14 24.23 15.44
CA ASN A 54 -6.78 23.85 14.17
C ASN A 54 -6.45 24.76 12.96
N THR A 55 -5.41 25.58 13.08
CA THR A 55 -5.01 26.53 12.03
C THR A 55 -3.82 25.99 11.25
N LEU A 56 -3.98 25.92 9.92
CA LEU A 56 -2.96 25.49 8.97
C LEU A 56 -2.81 26.52 7.85
N SER A 57 -1.61 26.66 7.31
CA SER A 57 -1.38 27.41 6.07
C SER A 57 -2.10 26.78 4.88
N GLU A 58 -2.35 27.55 3.83
CA GLU A 58 -2.99 27.03 2.60
C GLU A 58 -2.23 25.86 1.98
N LYS A 59 -0.88 25.91 2.00
CA LYS A 59 -0.05 24.79 1.55
C LYS A 59 -0.28 23.53 2.39
N GLN A 60 -0.33 23.66 3.71
CA GLN A 60 -0.58 22.53 4.62
C GLN A 60 -1.99 21.97 4.46
N LYS A 61 -3.01 22.82 4.24
CA LYS A 61 -4.38 22.36 3.93
C LYS A 61 -4.42 21.57 2.62
N GLN A 62 -3.73 22.06 1.58
CA GLN A 62 -3.64 21.36 0.30
C GLN A 62 -2.93 20.00 0.45
N ASP A 63 -1.81 19.97 1.17
CA ASP A 63 -1.05 18.74 1.40
C ASP A 63 -1.82 17.75 2.27
N LEU A 64 -2.54 18.23 3.30
CA LEU A 64 -3.47 17.41 4.09
C LEU A 64 -4.58 16.83 3.20
N GLY A 65 -5.22 17.65 2.36
CA GLY A 65 -6.25 17.21 1.43
C GLY A 65 -5.76 16.17 0.41
N LYS A 66 -4.50 16.25 -0.03
CA LYS A 66 -3.89 15.19 -0.87
C LYS A 66 -3.77 13.88 -0.10
N LEU A 67 -3.36 13.93 1.17
CA LEU A 67 -3.27 12.74 2.03
C LEU A 67 -4.66 12.16 2.30
N GLU A 68 -5.68 12.99 2.55
CA GLU A 68 -7.06 12.56 2.73
C GLU A 68 -7.55 11.74 1.53
N LYS A 69 -7.40 12.29 0.31
CA LYS A 69 -7.75 11.58 -0.94
C LYS A 69 -6.92 10.33 -1.12
N LYS A 70 -5.61 10.41 -0.88
CA LYS A 70 -4.68 9.27 -1.05
C LYS A 70 -5.00 8.10 -0.11
N TYR A 71 -5.57 8.35 1.06
CA TYR A 71 -5.86 7.34 2.09
C TYR A 71 -7.37 7.14 2.34
N ASN A 72 -8.21 7.58 1.39
CA ASN A 72 -9.67 7.45 1.42
C ASN A 72 -10.27 7.88 2.76
N LEU A 73 -9.85 9.04 3.27
CA LEU A 73 -10.49 9.68 4.40
C LEU A 73 -11.72 10.41 3.88
N ASN A 74 -12.89 10.12 4.45
CA ASN A 74 -14.16 10.73 4.02
C ASN A 74 -14.13 12.25 4.27
N GLU A 75 -14.66 13.03 3.32
CA GLU A 75 -14.65 14.52 3.34
C GLU A 75 -15.59 15.15 4.39
N GLY A 76 -16.10 14.39 5.36
CA GLY A 76 -17.11 14.85 6.33
C GLY A 76 -16.56 15.57 7.56
N THR A 77 -15.27 15.40 7.88
CA THR A 77 -14.68 16.00 9.08
C THR A 77 -14.08 17.36 8.75
N SER A 78 -14.55 18.45 9.37
CA SER A 78 -13.97 19.80 9.16
C SER A 78 -12.79 20.12 10.09
N ASP A 79 -12.58 19.32 11.15
CA ASP A 79 -11.48 19.50 12.10
C ASP A 79 -10.17 18.87 11.59
N ASN A 80 -9.14 19.68 11.39
CA ASN A 80 -7.81 19.22 10.97
C ASN A 80 -7.17 18.32 12.02
N SER A 81 -7.45 18.56 13.31
CA SER A 81 -6.88 17.75 14.39
C SER A 81 -7.41 16.31 14.34
N GLN A 82 -8.71 16.16 14.13
CA GLN A 82 -9.32 14.86 13.90
C GLN A 82 -8.83 14.20 12.59
N LYS A 83 -8.74 14.95 11.49
CA LYS A 83 -8.18 14.44 10.22
C LYS A 83 -6.76 13.89 10.39
N ILE A 84 -5.89 14.65 11.07
CA ILE A 84 -4.51 14.26 11.35
C ILE A 84 -4.48 12.97 12.17
N LYS A 85 -5.33 12.86 13.20
CA LYS A 85 -5.43 11.65 14.03
C LYS A 85 -5.87 10.44 13.22
N GLU A 86 -6.90 10.57 12.39
CA GLU A 86 -7.39 9.48 11.55
C GLU A 86 -6.36 9.06 10.48
N LEU A 87 -5.69 10.02 9.84
CA LEU A 87 -4.61 9.74 8.90
C LEU A 87 -3.43 9.06 9.60
N THR A 88 -3.09 9.44 10.82
CA THR A 88 -2.00 8.79 11.58
C THR A 88 -2.25 7.30 11.76
N LEU A 89 -3.51 6.87 11.91
CA LEU A 89 -3.88 5.46 12.02
C LEU A 89 -3.85 4.73 10.67
N ARG A 90 -4.13 5.44 9.56
CA ARG A 90 -4.26 4.87 8.22
C ARG A 90 -2.93 4.80 7.45
N ILE A 91 -2.07 5.80 7.63
CA ILE A 91 -0.77 5.88 6.97
C ILE A 91 0.17 4.94 7.71
N ASN A 92 0.22 3.67 7.31
CA ASN A 92 1.13 2.69 7.91
C ASN A 92 1.84 1.83 6.87
N THR A 93 3.07 1.43 7.18
CA THR A 93 3.91 0.62 6.30
C THR A 93 3.37 -0.81 6.20
N ILE A 94 3.53 -1.41 5.03
CA ILE A 94 3.23 -2.81 4.76
C ILE A 94 4.33 -3.68 5.38
N PRO A 95 4.01 -4.60 6.30
CA PRO A 95 5.00 -5.48 6.88
C PRO A 95 5.53 -6.46 5.82
N VAL A 96 6.83 -6.77 5.85
CA VAL A 96 7.45 -7.73 4.90
C VAL A 96 6.83 -9.13 5.01
N SER A 97 6.33 -9.51 6.19
CA SER A 97 5.59 -10.75 6.41
C SER A 97 4.34 -10.88 5.54
N MET A 98 3.82 -9.78 5.00
CA MET A 98 2.69 -9.80 4.06
C MET A 98 3.04 -10.57 2.77
N ILE A 99 4.31 -10.65 2.38
CA ILE A 99 4.76 -11.50 1.26
C ILE A 99 4.49 -12.97 1.58
N ALA A 100 4.79 -13.41 2.80
CA ALA A 100 4.56 -14.79 3.21
C ALA A 100 3.06 -15.12 3.23
N GLN A 101 2.23 -14.18 3.69
CA GLN A 101 0.78 -14.34 3.65
C GLN A 101 0.25 -14.39 2.21
N ALA A 102 0.68 -13.48 1.34
CA ALA A 102 0.32 -13.48 -0.07
C ALA A 102 0.76 -14.78 -0.76
N ALA A 103 1.95 -15.29 -0.44
CA ALA A 103 2.43 -16.57 -0.95
C ALA A 103 1.53 -17.73 -0.52
N LEU A 104 1.11 -17.78 0.75
CA LEU A 104 0.22 -18.82 1.27
C LEU A 104 -1.16 -18.76 0.60
N GLU A 105 -1.77 -17.57 0.53
CA GLU A 105 -3.12 -17.40 -0.02
C GLU A 105 -3.17 -17.59 -1.56
N SER A 106 -2.10 -17.23 -2.27
CA SER A 106 -2.02 -17.36 -3.74
C SER A 106 -1.42 -18.68 -4.23
N GLY A 107 -0.93 -19.54 -3.34
CA GLY A 107 -0.13 -20.71 -3.73
C GLY A 107 1.15 -20.33 -4.47
N TRP A 108 1.86 -19.31 -4.00
CA TRP A 108 3.03 -18.72 -4.66
C TRP A 108 2.71 -18.14 -6.06
N GLY A 109 1.54 -17.52 -6.19
CA GLY A 109 1.12 -16.79 -7.39
C GLY A 109 0.43 -17.63 -8.46
N THR A 110 0.19 -18.93 -8.22
CA THR A 110 -0.43 -19.84 -9.20
C THR A 110 -1.94 -20.01 -9.04
N SER A 111 -2.55 -19.40 -8.03
CA SER A 111 -4.01 -19.36 -7.90
C SER A 111 -4.65 -18.70 -9.12
N ARG A 112 -5.78 -19.23 -9.60
CA ARG A 112 -6.57 -18.62 -10.69
C ARG A 112 -6.87 -17.14 -10.43
N PHE A 113 -7.11 -16.76 -9.18
CA PHE A 113 -7.37 -15.37 -8.78
C PHE A 113 -6.13 -14.47 -8.91
N SER A 114 -4.93 -15.03 -8.72
CA SER A 114 -3.66 -14.33 -8.91
C SER A 114 -3.25 -14.22 -10.37
N ILE A 115 -3.64 -15.21 -11.18
CA ILE A 115 -3.38 -15.24 -12.62
C ILE A 115 -4.32 -14.25 -13.34
N GLU A 116 -5.64 -14.42 -13.17
CA GLU A 116 -6.65 -13.65 -13.92
C GLU A 116 -6.93 -12.28 -13.29
N GLY A 117 -6.84 -12.15 -11.97
CA GLY A 117 -7.26 -10.96 -11.23
C GLY A 117 -6.14 -10.18 -10.54
N ASN A 118 -4.89 -10.64 -10.64
CA ASN A 118 -3.74 -10.12 -9.89
C ASN A 118 -4.02 -9.99 -8.37
N ASN A 119 -4.88 -10.87 -7.86
CA ASN A 119 -5.28 -10.90 -6.46
C ASN A 119 -4.50 -12.00 -5.73
N PHE A 120 -3.66 -11.61 -4.78
CA PHE A 120 -2.82 -12.52 -4.01
C PHE A 120 -3.28 -12.69 -2.55
N LEU A 121 -4.35 -12.00 -2.17
CA LEU A 121 -4.86 -11.95 -0.80
C LEU A 121 -6.38 -12.01 -0.86
N ASP A 122 -6.95 -13.20 -0.83
CA ASP A 122 -8.37 -13.43 -1.10
C ASP A 122 -9.25 -13.08 0.11
N ASN A 123 -8.75 -13.22 1.35
CA ASN A 123 -9.62 -13.15 2.53
C ASN A 123 -8.98 -12.58 3.82
N THR A 124 -8.15 -11.52 3.71
CA THR A 124 -7.52 -10.94 4.91
C THR A 124 -8.44 -9.97 5.66
N VAL A 125 -9.13 -10.45 6.69
CA VAL A 125 -9.94 -9.62 7.63
C VAL A 125 -9.08 -8.61 8.41
N LEU A 126 -7.77 -8.84 8.56
CA LEU A 126 -6.91 -8.05 9.45
C LEU A 126 -6.21 -6.82 8.85
N GLN A 127 -6.35 -6.52 7.55
CA GLN A 127 -5.55 -5.47 6.91
C GLN A 127 -6.26 -4.81 5.70
N GLN A 128 -7.59 -4.63 5.72
CA GLN A 128 -8.33 -4.13 4.54
C GLN A 128 -7.73 -2.84 3.93
N VAL A 129 -7.19 -1.91 4.72
CA VAL A 129 -6.55 -0.68 4.21
C VAL A 129 -5.23 -0.97 3.48
N VAL A 130 -4.38 -1.84 4.02
CA VAL A 130 -3.09 -2.23 3.43
C VAL A 130 -3.30 -3.10 2.19
N VAL A 131 -4.23 -4.05 2.24
CA VAL A 131 -4.59 -4.91 1.12
C VAL A 131 -5.21 -4.10 -0.02
N SER A 132 -6.13 -3.18 0.28
CA SER A 132 -6.73 -2.29 -0.73
C SER A 132 -5.67 -1.41 -1.40
N ARG A 133 -4.69 -0.92 -0.62
CA ARG A 133 -3.60 -0.11 -1.16
C ARG A 133 -2.65 -0.92 -2.04
N LEU A 134 -2.29 -2.13 -1.61
CA LEU A 134 -1.47 -3.04 -2.40
C LEU A 134 -2.17 -3.40 -3.72
N ARG A 135 -3.47 -3.74 -3.67
CA ARG A 135 -4.29 -4.02 -4.87
C ARG A 135 -4.36 -2.83 -5.82
N MET A 136 -4.66 -1.63 -5.32
CA MET A 136 -4.76 -0.42 -6.15
C MET A 136 -3.42 -0.11 -6.85
N LEU A 137 -2.30 -0.23 -6.14
CA LEU A 137 -0.98 0.05 -6.70
C LEU A 137 -0.53 -1.02 -7.70
N LEU A 138 -0.84 -2.29 -7.46
CA LEU A 138 -0.63 -3.38 -8.42
C LEU A 138 -1.47 -3.17 -9.69
N GLN A 139 -2.70 -2.65 -9.59
CA GLN A 139 -3.50 -2.27 -10.76
C GLN A 139 -2.94 -1.05 -11.51
N GLU A 140 -2.42 -0.05 -10.80
CA GLU A 140 -1.80 1.13 -11.42
C GLU A 140 -0.51 0.79 -12.20
N GLN A 141 0.24 -0.23 -11.76
CA GLN A 141 1.39 -0.77 -12.51
C GLN A 141 0.97 -1.50 -13.79
N LEU A 142 -0.24 -2.06 -13.84
CA LEU A 142 -0.76 -2.79 -15.02
C LEU A 142 -1.33 -1.87 -16.09
N MET A 143 -1.72 -0.63 -15.74
CA MET A 143 -2.25 0.35 -16.70
C MET A 143 -1.19 1.28 -17.32
N LYS A 144 0.10 1.03 -17.05
CA LYS A 144 1.25 1.78 -17.60
C LYS A 144 2.08 0.84 -18.47
#